data_AF-K9PG92-F1
#
_entry.id   AF-K9PG92-F1
#
_cell.length_a   1.000
_cell.length_b   1.000
_cell.length_c   1.000
_cell.angle_alpha   90.00
_cell.angle_beta   90.00
_cell.angle_gamma   90.00
#
_symmetry.space_group_name_H-M   'P 1'
#
loop_
_entity.id
_entity.type
_entity.pdbx_description
1 polymer ?
#
loop_
_entity_poly.entity_id
_entity_poly.type
_entity_poly.pdbx_seq_one_letter_code
_entity_poly.pdbx_strand_id
1 'polypeptide(L)'
;MVGVSKGIVKVESFRGKLRLRLPSTIAKDSKRYISTGLDDTRVNLQKAQIMAWQIEDDAKNGTFDFNKFKLNNLTNPNNQIKKVVLYARVGTRRQLNALASQIAYLLEKYPGSEVVKDVAKGINWKRKNFIKLMERVNNKEITTIVVTDKDRLCDSGFEFVKWFCNLNNCQIVVLNNKELSPPVIE
;
A
#
# COMPACT_ATOMS: atom_id res chain seq x y z
N MET A 1 10.02 20.37 -12.84
CA MET A 1 8.55 20.48 -12.74
C MET A 1 8.16 20.20 -11.29
N VAL A 2 7.58 21.18 -10.61
CA VAL A 2 7.24 21.12 -9.19
C VAL A 2 6.10 20.12 -8.98
N GLY A 3 6.36 19.03 -8.26
CA GLY A 3 5.36 18.01 -7.95
C GLY A 3 4.26 18.60 -7.06
N VAL A 4 3.10 18.85 -7.65
CA VAL A 4 1.92 19.30 -6.90
C VAL A 4 1.55 18.21 -5.89
N SER A 5 1.69 18.48 -4.60
CA SER A 5 1.23 17.55 -3.56
C SER A 5 -0.27 17.37 -3.72
N LYS A 6 -0.71 16.20 -4.17
CA LYS A 6 -2.13 15.94 -4.48
C LYS A 6 -3.05 15.88 -3.24
N GLY A 7 -2.56 16.21 -2.05
CA GLY A 7 -3.32 16.34 -0.80
C GLY A 7 -3.73 14.99 -0.19
N ILE A 8 -4.06 15.00 1.11
CA ILE A 8 -4.44 13.81 1.88
C ILE A 8 -5.95 13.59 1.77
N VAL A 9 -6.37 12.36 1.51
CA VAL A 9 -7.76 11.90 1.57
C VAL A 9 -8.10 11.55 3.01
N LYS A 10 -9.03 12.29 3.61
CA LYS A 10 -9.41 12.08 5.01
C LYS A 10 -10.59 11.11 5.13
N VAL A 11 -10.59 10.28 6.16
CA VAL A 11 -11.78 9.50 6.56
C VAL A 11 -12.54 10.32 7.63
N GLU A 12 -13.84 10.51 7.43
CA GLU A 12 -14.71 11.24 8.35
C GLU A 12 -15.98 10.44 8.65
N SER A 13 -16.51 10.61 9.86
CA SER A 13 -17.85 10.15 10.22
C SER A 13 -18.90 11.18 9.83
N PHE A 14 -19.97 10.74 9.19
CA PHE A 14 -21.10 11.57 8.80
C PHE A 14 -22.39 10.76 8.92
N ARG A 15 -23.27 11.18 9.84
CA ARG A 15 -24.56 10.50 10.12
C ARG A 15 -24.37 9.01 10.47
N GLY A 16 -23.35 8.69 11.27
CA GLY A 16 -23.05 7.32 11.72
C GLY A 16 -22.37 6.44 10.66
N LYS A 17 -22.07 6.99 9.48
CA LYS A 17 -21.38 6.28 8.39
C LYS A 17 -20.07 6.95 8.01
N LEU A 18 -19.12 6.15 7.53
CA LEU A 18 -17.84 6.63 7.08
C LEU A 18 -17.92 7.18 5.66
N ARG A 19 -17.24 8.30 5.42
CA ARG A 19 -17.04 8.90 4.09
C ARG A 19 -15.58 9.33 3.91
N LEU A 20 -15.14 9.38 2.66
CA LEU A 20 -13.82 9.87 2.27
C LEU A 20 -13.95 11.31 1.79
N ARG A 21 -13.10 12.20 2.31
CA ARG A 21 -12.98 13.58 1.88
C ARG A 21 -11.72 13.76 1.04
N LEU A 22 -11.92 14.01 -0.23
CA LEU A 22 -10.88 14.28 -1.22
C LEU A 22 -10.35 15.71 -1.05
N PRO A 23 -9.04 15.92 -1.22
CA PRO A 23 -8.44 17.24 -1.28
C PRO A 23 -8.87 18.00 -2.55
N SER A 24 -8.77 19.34 -2.47
CA SER A 24 -9.15 20.28 -3.53
C SER A 24 -8.43 20.10 -4.86
N THR A 25 -7.24 19.52 -4.78
CA THR A 25 -6.34 19.13 -5.87
C THR A 25 -6.85 17.92 -6.66
N ILE A 26 -7.68 17.06 -6.06
CA ILE A 26 -8.23 15.86 -6.70
C ILE A 26 -9.66 16.11 -7.18
N ALA A 27 -10.49 16.78 -6.38
CA ALA A 27 -11.87 17.08 -6.74
C ALA A 27 -12.33 18.45 -6.21
N LYS A 28 -13.25 19.09 -6.92
CA LYS A 28 -13.89 20.35 -6.49
C LYS A 28 -15.31 20.10 -5.98
N ASP A 29 -15.72 20.94 -5.03
CA ASP A 29 -17.10 21.07 -4.52
C ASP A 29 -17.72 19.77 -4.01
N SER A 30 -19.00 19.50 -4.32
CA SER A 30 -19.75 18.34 -3.83
C SER A 30 -19.12 16.99 -4.19
N LYS A 31 -18.31 16.95 -5.25
CA LYS A 31 -17.54 15.76 -5.67
C LYS A 31 -16.36 15.45 -4.74
N ARG A 32 -16.08 16.29 -3.73
CA ARG A 32 -15.04 16.02 -2.73
C ARG A 32 -15.40 14.92 -1.74
N TYR A 33 -16.66 14.51 -1.66
CA TYR A 33 -17.10 13.52 -0.68
C TYR A 33 -17.49 12.22 -1.37
N ILE A 34 -16.90 11.12 -0.95
CA ILE A 34 -17.28 9.76 -1.37
C ILE A 34 -17.85 9.04 -0.17
N SER A 35 -19.14 8.70 -0.20
CA SER A 35 -19.73 7.82 0.81
C SER A 35 -19.15 6.40 0.67
N THR A 36 -18.71 5.79 1.77
CA THR A 36 -18.26 4.40 1.76
C THR A 36 -19.41 3.41 1.97
N GLY A 37 -20.55 3.88 2.48
CA GLY A 37 -21.66 3.02 2.90
C GLY A 37 -21.43 2.23 4.20
N LEU A 38 -20.21 2.26 4.74
CA LEU A 38 -19.81 1.54 5.95
C LEU A 38 -20.24 2.27 7.22
N ASP A 39 -20.71 1.54 8.22
CA ASP A 39 -20.96 2.09 9.56
C ASP A 39 -19.65 2.47 10.26
N ASP A 40 -19.70 3.49 11.12
CA ASP A 40 -18.56 3.96 11.89
C ASP A 40 -18.18 2.98 13.01
N THR A 41 -17.42 1.95 12.63
CA THR A 41 -16.84 0.96 13.55
C THR A 41 -15.32 0.92 13.36
N ARG A 42 -14.59 0.44 14.38
CA ARG A 42 -13.11 0.34 14.31
C ARG A 42 -12.61 -0.49 13.11
N VAL A 43 -13.31 -1.56 12.78
CA VAL A 43 -12.98 -2.43 11.63
C VAL A 43 -13.27 -1.71 10.31
N ASN A 44 -14.38 -0.99 10.23
CA ASN A 44 -14.74 -0.24 9.02
C ASN A 44 -13.89 1.02 8.84
N LEU A 45 -13.40 1.64 9.91
CA LEU A 45 -12.44 2.74 9.86
C LEU A 45 -11.15 2.30 9.17
N GLN A 46 -10.64 1.11 9.48
CA GLN A 46 -9.48 0.54 8.78
C GLN A 46 -9.78 0.35 7.28
N LYS A 47 -10.95 -0.17 6.94
CA LYS A 47 -11.36 -0.34 5.52
C LYS A 47 -11.43 1.00 4.79
N ALA A 48 -12.05 2.00 5.41
CA ALA A 48 -12.14 3.35 4.84
C ALA A 48 -10.76 4.01 4.71
N GLN A 49 -9.84 3.75 5.64
CA GLN A 49 -8.47 4.25 5.56
C GLN A 49 -7.68 3.61 4.41
N ILE A 50 -7.82 2.29 4.20
CA ILE A 50 -7.23 1.60 3.04
C ILE A 50 -7.79 2.16 1.73
N MET A 51 -9.09 2.41 1.66
CA MET A 51 -9.72 3.05 0.51
C MET A 51 -9.15 4.46 0.27
N ALA A 52 -8.95 5.26 1.31
CA ALA A 52 -8.35 6.59 1.21
C ALA A 52 -6.94 6.52 0.60
N TRP A 53 -6.10 5.60 1.06
CA TRP A 53 -4.73 5.43 0.51
C TRP A 53 -4.71 4.97 -0.93
N GLN A 54 -5.63 4.07 -1.33
CA GLN A 54 -5.71 3.67 -2.73
C GLN A 54 -6.01 4.88 -3.62
N ILE A 55 -6.92 5.76 -3.19
CA ILE A 55 -7.22 6.99 -3.92
C ILE A 55 -5.98 7.89 -3.98
N GLU A 56 -5.25 8.04 -2.88
CA GLU A 56 -4.03 8.85 -2.85
C GLU A 56 -2.96 8.32 -3.79
N ASP A 57 -2.75 7.00 -3.85
CA ASP A 57 -1.79 6.36 -4.73
C ASP A 57 -2.22 6.47 -6.20
N ASP A 58 -3.48 6.14 -6.51
CA ASP A 58 -4.05 6.32 -7.85
C ASP A 58 -3.96 7.79 -8.29
N ALA A 59 -4.24 8.72 -7.38
CA ALA A 59 -4.13 10.13 -7.65
C ALA A 59 -2.68 10.51 -7.91
N LYS A 60 -1.72 10.07 -7.09
CA LYS A 60 -0.28 10.33 -7.28
C LYS A 60 0.18 9.84 -8.66
N ASN A 61 -0.26 8.65 -9.06
CA ASN A 61 0.06 8.03 -10.34
C ASN A 61 -0.76 8.59 -11.53
N GLY A 62 -1.73 9.48 -11.28
CA GLY A 62 -2.56 10.09 -12.33
C GLY A 62 -3.63 9.16 -12.90
N THR A 63 -3.92 8.05 -12.24
CA THR A 63 -4.85 7.00 -12.68
C THR A 63 -6.18 7.01 -11.92
N PHE A 64 -6.38 7.95 -10.99
CA PHE A 64 -7.61 8.04 -10.21
C PHE A 64 -8.82 8.46 -11.06
N ASP A 65 -9.80 7.57 -11.14
CA ASP A 65 -11.12 7.82 -11.74
C ASP A 65 -12.21 7.71 -10.67
N PHE A 66 -12.86 8.85 -10.42
CA PHE A 66 -13.93 8.97 -9.42
C PHE A 66 -15.14 8.08 -9.71
N ASN A 67 -15.58 7.99 -10.98
CA ASN A 67 -16.76 7.23 -11.34
C ASN A 67 -16.49 5.73 -11.25
N LYS A 68 -15.30 5.30 -11.68
CA LYS A 68 -14.84 3.91 -11.56
C LYS A 68 -14.76 3.48 -10.09
N PHE A 69 -14.21 4.34 -9.23
CA PHE A 69 -14.14 4.08 -7.79
C PHE A 69 -15.54 3.96 -7.15
N LYS A 70 -16.45 4.87 -7.50
CA LYS A 70 -17.83 4.86 -7.00
C LYS A 70 -18.58 3.60 -7.45
N LEU A 71 -18.43 3.20 -8.72
CA LEU A 71 -19.07 2.01 -9.26
C LEU A 71 -18.61 0.74 -8.54
N ASN A 72 -17.29 0.56 -8.34
CA ASN A 72 -16.73 -0.61 -7.66
C ASN A 72 -17.20 -0.75 -6.20
N ASN A 73 -17.47 0.37 -5.51
CA ASN A 73 -17.98 0.34 -4.14
C ASN A 73 -19.50 0.10 -4.06
N LEU A 74 -20.25 0.43 -5.12
CA LEU A 74 -21.70 0.23 -5.18
C LEU A 74 -22.08 -1.19 -5.61
N THR A 75 -21.31 -1.80 -6.51
CA THR A 75 -21.63 -3.11 -7.11
C THR A 75 -21.07 -4.29 -6.33
N ASN A 76 -20.23 -4.05 -5.31
CA ASN A 76 -19.63 -5.12 -4.53
C ASN A 76 -19.48 -4.72 -3.05
N PRO A 77 -20.51 -4.90 -2.20
CA PRO A 77 -20.38 -4.67 -0.75
C PRO A 77 -19.39 -5.64 -0.08
N ASN A 78 -19.06 -6.74 -0.77
CA ASN A 78 -18.03 -7.73 -0.41
C ASN A 78 -16.70 -7.52 -1.14
N ASN A 79 -16.44 -6.33 -1.73
CA ASN A 79 -15.18 -6.05 -2.42
C ASN A 79 -14.04 -6.49 -1.51
N GLN A 80 -13.36 -7.59 -1.90
CA GLN A 80 -12.36 -8.26 -1.07
C GLN A 80 -11.37 -7.18 -0.68
N ILE A 81 -11.39 -6.83 0.60
CA ILE A 81 -10.59 -5.74 1.14
C ILE A 81 -9.18 -5.98 0.66
N LYS A 82 -8.65 -5.03 -0.11
CA LYS A 82 -7.29 -5.07 -0.62
C LYS A 82 -6.36 -5.35 0.57
N LYS A 83 -5.93 -6.61 0.72
CA LYS A 83 -5.09 -7.04 1.84
C LYS A 83 -3.69 -6.52 1.54
N VAL A 84 -3.35 -5.45 2.23
CA VAL A 84 -2.03 -4.82 2.18
C VAL A 84 -1.12 -5.52 3.18
N VAL A 85 0.03 -5.99 2.70
CA VAL A 85 1.06 -6.59 3.54
C VAL A 85 2.33 -5.75 3.49
N LEU A 86 2.84 -5.39 4.65
CA LEU A 86 4.10 -4.69 4.83
C LEU A 86 5.20 -5.73 4.96
N TYR A 87 6.18 -5.71 4.07
CA TYR A 87 7.28 -6.67 4.08
C TYR A 87 8.60 -5.99 4.47
N ALA A 88 9.21 -6.48 5.56
CA ALA A 88 10.44 -5.97 6.12
C ALA A 88 11.54 -7.06 6.15
N ARG A 89 12.80 -6.68 5.92
CA ARG A 89 13.90 -7.65 5.88
C ARG A 89 15.22 -7.02 6.28
N VAL A 90 15.99 -7.77 7.06
CA VAL A 90 17.42 -7.51 7.27
C VAL A 90 18.26 -8.75 6.95
N GLY A 91 19.54 -8.55 6.64
CA GLY A 91 20.44 -9.63 6.22
C GLY A 91 20.86 -10.55 7.36
N THR A 92 20.97 -10.01 8.58
CA THR A 92 21.53 -10.70 9.75
C THR A 92 20.80 -10.33 11.03
N ARG A 93 20.93 -11.17 12.07
CA ARG A 93 20.35 -10.89 13.41
C ARG A 93 20.95 -9.67 14.10
N ARG A 94 22.15 -9.22 13.72
CA ARG A 94 22.76 -8.00 14.28
C ARG A 94 21.98 -6.74 13.90
N GLN A 95 21.16 -6.81 12.86
CA GLN A 95 20.39 -5.70 12.31
C GLN A 95 18.94 -5.66 12.81
N LEU A 96 18.61 -6.35 13.92
CA LEU A 96 17.24 -6.37 14.45
C LEU A 96 16.70 -4.98 14.82
N ASN A 97 17.55 -4.06 15.28
CA ASN A 97 17.15 -2.68 15.54
C ASN A 97 16.75 -1.96 14.25
N ALA A 98 17.53 -2.14 13.18
CA ALA A 98 17.19 -1.60 11.86
C ALA A 98 15.88 -2.21 11.31
N LEU A 99 15.63 -3.51 11.55
CA LEU A 99 14.36 -4.16 11.21
C LEU A 99 13.18 -3.53 11.96
N ALA A 100 13.35 -3.23 13.25
CA ALA A 100 12.31 -2.56 14.04
C ALA A 100 12.01 -1.15 13.51
N SER A 101 13.04 -0.36 13.22
CA SER A 101 12.87 0.96 12.60
C SER A 101 12.20 0.88 11.23
N GLN A 102 12.56 -0.13 10.42
CA GLN A 102 11.93 -0.37 9.12
C GLN A 102 10.43 -0.66 9.25
N ILE A 103 10.05 -1.53 10.19
CA ILE A 103 8.66 -1.89 10.46
C ILE A 103 7.89 -0.66 10.96
N ALA A 104 8.47 0.12 11.87
CA ALA A 104 7.84 1.35 12.37
C ALA A 104 7.56 2.34 11.23
N TYR A 105 8.52 2.55 10.33
CA TYR A 105 8.34 3.40 9.16
C TYR A 105 7.23 2.91 8.22
N LEU A 106 7.17 1.59 7.96
CA LEU A 106 6.10 0.99 7.14
C LEU A 106 4.73 1.17 7.81
N LEU A 107 4.64 0.97 9.12
CA LEU A 107 3.41 1.13 9.90
C LEU A 107 2.97 2.60 10.04
N GLU A 108 3.89 3.55 10.01
CA GLU A 108 3.57 4.97 9.98
C GLU A 108 2.84 5.33 8.67
N LYS A 109 3.29 4.76 7.54
CA LYS A 109 2.69 5.02 6.22
C LYS A 109 1.43 4.19 5.96
N TYR A 110 1.37 2.97 6.49
CA TYR A 110 0.26 2.03 6.30
C TYR A 110 -0.22 1.43 7.64
N PRO A 111 -0.74 2.24 8.58
CA PRO A 111 -1.19 1.76 9.89
C PRO A 111 -2.25 0.67 9.82
N GLY A 112 -2.17 -0.31 10.73
CA GLY A 112 -3.13 -1.42 10.80
C GLY A 112 -2.98 -2.48 9.72
N SER A 113 -1.98 -2.36 8.84
CA SER A 113 -1.64 -3.41 7.86
C SER A 113 -0.86 -4.54 8.50
N GLU A 114 -0.95 -5.74 7.92
CA GLU A 114 -0.20 -6.90 8.38
C GLU A 114 1.30 -6.72 8.11
N VAL A 115 2.15 -7.09 9.06
CA VAL A 115 3.61 -7.05 8.92
C VAL A 115 4.16 -8.47 8.78
N VAL A 116 4.88 -8.70 7.68
CA VAL A 116 5.67 -9.91 7.42
C VAL A 116 7.15 -9.54 7.44
N LYS A 117 7.98 -10.34 8.11
CA LYS A 117 9.41 -10.01 8.28
C LYS A 117 10.32 -11.21 8.13
N ASP A 118 11.52 -11.02 7.58
CA ASP A 118 12.57 -12.05 7.49
C ASP A 118 13.93 -11.52 7.97
N VAL A 119 14.74 -12.42 8.53
CA VAL A 119 16.15 -12.18 8.87
C VAL A 119 17.02 -13.14 8.06
N ALA A 120 17.39 -12.72 6.85
CA ALA A 120 18.19 -13.49 5.91
C ALA A 120 18.70 -12.61 4.76
N LYS A 121 19.73 -13.09 4.05
CA LYS A 121 20.22 -12.48 2.80
C LYS A 121 19.10 -12.41 1.75
N GLY A 122 19.05 -11.35 0.93
CA GLY A 122 17.97 -11.15 -0.03
C GLY A 122 18.04 -12.10 -1.23
N ILE A 123 19.22 -12.67 -1.50
CA ILE A 123 19.39 -13.78 -2.47
C ILE A 123 18.87 -15.14 -1.97
N ASN A 124 18.51 -15.26 -0.68
CA ASN A 124 17.96 -16.50 -0.16
C ASN A 124 16.48 -16.64 -0.55
N TRP A 125 16.20 -17.37 -1.62
CA TRP A 125 14.84 -17.65 -2.08
C TRP A 125 14.05 -18.62 -1.18
N LYS A 126 14.72 -19.28 -0.22
CA LYS A 126 14.11 -20.23 0.73
C LYS A 126 13.68 -19.59 2.05
N ARG A 127 13.59 -18.26 2.09
CA ARG A 127 13.09 -17.52 3.27
C ARG A 127 11.66 -17.94 3.59
N LYS A 128 11.43 -18.38 4.83
CA LYS A 128 10.15 -18.96 5.26
C LYS A 128 8.98 -18.00 5.07
N ASN A 129 9.13 -16.73 5.47
CA ASN A 129 8.03 -15.80 5.41
C ASN A 129 7.87 -15.21 4.00
N PHE A 130 8.96 -15.04 3.23
CA PHE A 130 8.90 -14.76 1.80
C PHE A 130 8.12 -15.81 1.01
N ILE A 131 8.40 -17.10 1.21
CA ILE A 131 7.67 -18.18 0.51
C ILE A 131 6.18 -18.10 0.82
N LYS A 132 5.83 -18.00 2.12
CA LYS A 132 4.44 -17.83 2.55
C LYS A 132 3.78 -16.59 1.95
N LEU A 133 4.52 -15.49 1.82
CA LEU A 133 4.04 -14.28 1.18
C LEU A 133 3.69 -14.54 -0.29
N MET A 134 4.56 -15.23 -1.04
CA MET A 134 4.32 -15.57 -2.45
C MET A 134 3.17 -16.57 -2.62
N GLU A 135 3.03 -17.56 -1.74
CA GLU A 135 1.89 -18.49 -1.71
C GLU A 135 0.57 -17.74 -1.53
N ARG A 136 0.54 -16.79 -0.60
CA ARG A 136 -0.65 -15.94 -0.35
C ARG A 136 -0.96 -15.00 -1.52
N VAL A 137 0.06 -14.50 -2.21
CA VAL A 137 -0.11 -13.77 -3.48
C VAL A 137 -0.75 -14.68 -4.53
N ASN A 138 -0.24 -15.90 -4.71
CA ASN A 138 -0.80 -16.88 -5.64
C ASN A 138 -2.27 -17.23 -5.34
N ASN A 139 -2.62 -17.31 -4.07
CA ASN A 139 -4.00 -17.55 -3.61
C ASN A 139 -4.90 -16.31 -3.73
N LYS A 140 -4.38 -15.20 -4.28
CA LYS A 140 -5.09 -13.90 -4.40
C LYS A 140 -5.55 -13.35 -3.05
N GLU A 141 -4.88 -13.74 -1.97
CA GLU A 141 -5.16 -13.24 -0.63
C GLU A 141 -4.51 -11.89 -0.37
N ILE A 142 -3.56 -11.47 -1.20
CA ILE A 142 -2.81 -10.23 -1.04
C ILE A 142 -2.94 -9.46 -2.35
N THR A 143 -3.31 -8.19 -2.24
CA THR A 143 -3.45 -7.31 -3.40
C THR A 143 -2.32 -6.28 -3.48
N THR A 144 -1.63 -6.03 -2.37
CA THR A 144 -0.55 -5.05 -2.29
C THR A 144 0.54 -5.52 -1.33
N ILE A 145 1.78 -5.53 -1.78
CA ILE A 145 2.97 -5.65 -0.93
C ILE A 145 3.66 -4.30 -0.86
N VAL A 146 3.92 -3.81 0.35
CA VAL A 146 4.67 -2.56 0.55
C VAL A 146 6.03 -2.88 1.15
N VAL A 147 7.09 -2.35 0.54
CA VAL A 147 8.48 -2.44 1.02
C VAL A 147 9.11 -1.06 1.08
N THR A 148 10.13 -0.89 1.93
CA THR A 148 10.87 0.38 1.94
C THR A 148 11.69 0.55 0.67
N ASP A 149 12.41 -0.48 0.25
CA ASP A 149 13.35 -0.46 -0.87
C ASP A 149 13.25 -1.77 -1.66
N LYS A 150 13.62 -1.77 -2.96
CA LYS A 150 13.55 -2.96 -3.83
C LYS A 150 14.34 -4.15 -3.25
N ASP A 151 15.52 -3.88 -2.69
CA ASP A 151 16.41 -4.90 -2.10
C ASP A 151 15.80 -5.60 -0.87
N ARG A 152 14.82 -5.00 -0.20
CA ARG A 152 14.18 -5.61 0.98
C ARG A 152 13.35 -6.81 0.57
N LEU A 153 12.75 -6.78 -0.61
CA LEU A 153 12.04 -7.93 -1.18
C LEU A 153 13.04 -9.02 -1.61
N CYS A 154 14.02 -8.65 -2.43
CA CYS A 154 15.06 -9.54 -2.96
C CYS A 154 16.23 -8.71 -3.50
N ASP A 155 17.47 -9.19 -3.30
CA ASP A 155 18.69 -8.50 -3.77
C ASP A 155 18.85 -8.63 -5.31
N SER A 156 18.28 -9.68 -5.90
CA SER A 156 18.21 -9.92 -7.34
C SER A 156 16.82 -10.46 -7.72
N GLY A 157 16.44 -10.45 -8.99
CA GLY A 157 15.16 -11.04 -9.44
C GLY A 157 13.91 -10.23 -9.11
N PHE A 158 14.04 -8.95 -8.74
CA PHE A 158 12.89 -8.10 -8.42
C PHE A 158 11.87 -8.02 -9.55
N GLU A 159 12.31 -7.88 -10.81
CA GLU A 159 11.40 -7.82 -11.96
C GLU A 159 10.61 -9.12 -12.13
N PHE A 160 11.20 -10.28 -11.85
CA PHE A 160 10.48 -11.56 -11.86
C PHE A 160 9.43 -11.61 -10.75
N VAL A 161 9.77 -11.21 -9.52
CA VAL A 161 8.81 -11.17 -8.41
C VAL A 161 7.68 -10.18 -8.68
N LYS A 162 8.00 -9.01 -9.27
CA LYS A 162 7.02 -8.00 -9.68
C LYS A 162 6.09 -8.53 -10.76
N TRP A 163 6.63 -9.20 -11.79
CA TRP A 163 5.84 -9.86 -12.82
C TRP A 163 4.90 -10.92 -12.22
N PHE A 164 5.40 -11.77 -11.33
CA PHE A 164 4.60 -12.79 -10.66
C PHE A 164 3.48 -12.18 -9.80
N CYS A 165 3.76 -11.11 -9.07
CA CYS A 165 2.74 -10.41 -8.29
C CYS A 165 1.67 -9.81 -9.22
N ASN A 166 2.08 -9.14 -10.30
CA ASN A 166 1.15 -8.54 -11.25
C ASN A 166 0.24 -9.58 -11.91
N LEU A 167 0.79 -10.76 -12.28
CA LEU A 167 0.02 -11.89 -12.81
C LEU A 167 -1.10 -12.33 -11.85
N ASN A 168 -0.89 -12.17 -10.55
CA ASN A 168 -1.81 -12.52 -9.48
C ASN A 168 -2.63 -11.34 -8.94
N ASN A 169 -2.73 -10.22 -9.68
CA ASN A 169 -3.41 -9.00 -9.27
C ASN A 169 -2.88 -8.39 -7.96
N CYS A 170 -1.59 -8.62 -7.67
CA CYS A 170 -0.88 -8.02 -6.55
C CYS A 170 0.12 -6.98 -7.05
N GLN A 171 0.06 -5.76 -6.51
CA GLN A 171 1.01 -4.70 -6.81
C GLN A 171 2.12 -4.63 -5.75
N ILE A 172 3.33 -4.21 -6.14
CA ILE A 172 4.43 -3.95 -5.22
C ILE A 172 4.68 -2.45 -5.15
N VAL A 173 4.54 -1.88 -3.96
CA VAL A 173 4.82 -0.47 -3.67
C VAL A 173 6.18 -0.37 -2.98
N VAL A 174 7.06 0.47 -3.52
CA VAL A 174 8.40 0.76 -2.97
C VAL A 174 8.42 2.21 -2.51
N LEU A 175 8.63 2.44 -1.21
CA LEU A 175 8.53 3.78 -0.63
C LEU A 175 9.73 4.67 -0.98
N ASN A 176 10.94 4.14 -0.86
CA ASN A 176 12.20 4.82 -1.12
C ASN A 176 12.68 4.52 -2.53
N ASN A 177 11.94 4.99 -3.53
CA ASN A 177 12.35 4.78 -4.92
C ASN A 177 13.55 5.70 -5.24
N LYS A 178 14.78 5.18 -5.11
CA LYS A 178 16.03 5.93 -5.33
C LYS A 178 16.23 6.45 -6.76
N GLU A 179 15.42 6.00 -7.71
CA GLU A 179 15.42 6.49 -9.11
C GLU A 179 14.95 7.96 -9.25
N LEU A 180 14.45 8.59 -8.18
CA LEU A 180 14.08 10.02 -8.16
C LEU A 180 15.11 10.93 -7.48
N SER A 181 16.26 10.40 -7.07
CA SER A 181 17.36 11.22 -6.57
C SER A 181 18.22 11.69 -7.76
N PRO A 182 18.35 12.99 -8.05
CA PRO A 182 19.30 13.44 -9.05
C PRO A 182 20.71 12.98 -8.64
N PRO A 183 21.57 12.60 -9.60
CA PRO A 183 22.95 12.26 -9.28
C PRO A 183 23.58 13.46 -8.57
N VAL A 184 24.13 13.22 -7.38
CA VAL A 184 25.05 14.17 -6.75
C VAL A 184 26.30 14.13 -7.61
N ILE A 185 26.51 15.18 -8.39
CA ILE A 185 27.77 15.40 -9.11
C ILE A 185 28.71 16.03 -8.08
N GLU A 186 29.77 15.31 -7.72
CA GLU A 186 30.93 15.86 -7.00
C GLU A 186 31.72 16.83 -7.88
#